data_AF-A0A0Q0CLL9-F1
#
_entry.id   AF-A0A0Q0CLL9-F1
#
_cell.length_a   1.000
_cell.length_b   1.000
_cell.length_c   1.000
_cell.angle_alpha   90.00
_cell.angle_beta   90.00
_cell.angle_gamma   90.00
#
_symmetry.space_group_name_H-M   'P 1'
#
loop_
_entity.id
_entity.type
_entity.pdbx_description
1 polymer ?
#
loop_
_entity_poly.entity_id
_entity_poly.type
_entity_poly.pdbx_seq_one_letter_code
_entity_poly.pdbx_strand_id
1 'polypeptide(L)'
;MKGAGVDPVSTQSTEAVDMPSEPCLQDAHLGSHFRALDSFLFAHQALWRPKPFTHLHLPWEDTYPQLSHWLRHRTLAQAEAAHNHPEHLDAPFPFTQLAAEAVALSHVAELPAFPLTPVDARMNVDVPGRKWQQIEAFAAHLDMRDSTTHWLDW
;
A
#
# COMPACT_ATOMS: atom_id res chain seq x y z
N MET A 1 -23.74 -13.44 -57.25
CA MET A 1 -22.45 -14.15 -57.10
C MET A 1 -21.33 -13.13 -57.21
N LYS A 2 -20.47 -13.07 -56.18
CA LYS A 2 -19.05 -12.64 -56.13
C LYS A 2 -18.61 -11.44 -57.01
N GLY A 3 -17.93 -10.41 -56.54
CA GLY A 3 -17.33 -10.12 -55.24
C GLY A 3 -16.51 -8.82 -55.38
N ALA A 4 -16.58 -7.95 -54.38
CA ALA A 4 -15.70 -6.79 -54.26
C ALA A 4 -14.63 -7.15 -53.22
N GLY A 5 -13.37 -7.24 -53.66
CA GLY A 5 -12.22 -7.37 -52.78
C GLY A 5 -11.87 -5.99 -52.22
N VAL A 6 -11.92 -5.86 -50.90
CA VAL A 6 -11.41 -4.73 -50.14
C VAL A 6 -10.15 -5.22 -49.44
N ASP A 7 -9.06 -4.45 -49.56
CA ASP A 7 -7.76 -4.72 -48.95
C ASP A 7 -7.86 -4.82 -47.42
N PRO A 8 -7.06 -5.69 -46.77
CA PRO A 8 -7.06 -5.80 -45.31
C PRO A 8 -6.35 -4.60 -44.68
N VAL A 9 -7.10 -3.78 -43.94
CA VAL A 9 -6.56 -2.85 -42.94
C VAL A 9 -5.75 -3.65 -41.93
N SER A 10 -4.48 -3.28 -41.81
CA SER A 10 -3.57 -3.76 -40.78
C SER A 10 -4.06 -3.32 -39.40
N THR A 11 -4.58 -4.26 -38.62
CA THR A 11 -4.78 -4.05 -37.18
C THR A 11 -3.41 -4.18 -36.51
N GLN A 12 -2.80 -3.04 -36.20
CA GLN A 12 -1.59 -2.97 -35.38
C GLN A 12 -1.87 -3.64 -34.04
N SER A 13 -0.97 -4.55 -33.67
CA SER A 13 -0.94 -5.20 -32.37
C SER A 13 -0.67 -4.14 -31.30
N THR A 14 -1.60 -3.99 -30.37
CA THR A 14 -1.35 -3.27 -29.13
C THR A 14 -0.29 -4.04 -28.35
N GLU A 15 0.96 -3.59 -28.43
CA GLU A 15 2.03 -4.01 -27.53
C GLU A 15 1.57 -3.74 -26.09
N ALA A 16 1.34 -4.82 -25.35
CA ALA A 16 1.26 -4.77 -23.91
C ALA A 16 2.61 -4.25 -23.42
N VAL A 17 2.62 -3.03 -22.88
CA VAL A 17 3.77 -2.46 -22.19
C VAL A 17 4.05 -3.37 -21.00
N ASP A 18 5.04 -4.23 -21.15
CA ASP A 18 5.64 -5.01 -20.09
C ASP A 18 6.36 -4.02 -19.16
N MET A 19 5.61 -3.49 -18.19
CA MET A 19 6.17 -2.72 -17.10
C MET A 19 7.00 -3.69 -16.26
N PRO A 20 8.32 -3.49 -16.11
CA PRO A 20 9.13 -4.36 -15.27
C PRO A 20 8.55 -4.35 -13.86
N SER A 21 7.97 -5.48 -13.45
CA SER A 21 7.50 -5.69 -12.10
C SER A 21 8.70 -5.49 -11.18
N GLU A 22 8.61 -4.54 -10.25
CA GLU A 22 9.67 -4.37 -9.25
C GLU A 22 9.89 -5.71 -8.53
N PRO A 23 11.15 -6.15 -8.40
CA PRO A 23 11.43 -7.44 -7.80
C PRO A 23 10.90 -7.44 -6.37
N CYS A 24 9.96 -8.35 -6.08
CA CYS A 24 9.47 -8.61 -4.74
C CYS A 24 10.65 -8.74 -3.77
N LEU A 25 10.57 -8.08 -2.61
CA LEU A 25 11.61 -8.14 -1.58
C LEU A 25 11.78 -9.60 -1.13
N GLN A 26 12.91 -10.21 -1.50
CA GLN A 26 13.28 -11.56 -1.05
C GLN A 26 13.87 -11.51 0.36
N ASP A 27 13.80 -12.62 1.11
CA ASP A 27 14.03 -12.76 2.56
C ASP A 27 15.11 -11.86 3.18
N ALA A 28 16.31 -11.78 2.59
CA ALA A 28 17.40 -10.95 3.12
C ALA A 28 17.16 -9.45 2.96
N HIS A 29 16.57 -9.03 1.82
CA HIS A 29 16.18 -7.64 1.56
C HIS A 29 14.99 -7.25 2.43
N LEU A 30 14.03 -8.16 2.58
CA LEU A 30 12.87 -7.97 3.46
C LEU A 30 13.32 -7.75 4.92
N GLY A 31 14.23 -8.58 5.42
CA GLY A 31 14.77 -8.42 6.78
C GLY A 31 15.54 -7.11 6.99
N SER A 32 16.26 -6.62 5.97
CA SER A 32 16.93 -5.31 6.04
C SER A 32 15.92 -4.16 6.06
N HIS A 33 14.86 -4.27 5.25
CA HIS A 33 13.80 -3.29 5.16
C HIS A 33 13.03 -3.17 6.48
N PHE A 34 12.67 -4.31 7.09
CA PHE A 34 12.05 -4.34 8.42
C PHE A 34 12.91 -3.67 9.48
N ARG A 35 14.23 -3.94 9.51
CA ARG A 35 15.14 -3.28 10.46
C ARG A 35 15.23 -1.77 10.25
N ALA A 36 15.17 -1.31 8.99
CA ALA A 36 15.16 0.11 8.68
C ALA A 36 13.87 0.78 9.19
N LEU A 37 12.71 0.15 8.95
CA LEU A 37 11.42 0.61 9.46
C LEU A 37 11.40 0.64 11.00
N ASP A 38 11.88 -0.41 11.67
CA ASP A 38 11.98 -0.45 13.14
C ASP A 38 12.86 0.69 13.68
N SER A 39 14.01 0.92 13.04
CA SER A 39 14.94 1.97 13.44
C SER A 39 14.30 3.36 13.29
N PHE A 40 13.59 3.60 12.19
CA PHE A 40 12.84 4.82 11.94
C PHE A 40 11.74 5.05 12.98
N LEU A 41 10.89 4.05 13.22
CA LEU A 41 9.80 4.13 14.20
C LEU A 41 10.34 4.40 15.61
N PHE A 42 11.44 3.73 15.98
CA PHE A 42 12.07 3.92 17.28
C PHE A 42 12.70 5.31 17.44
N ALA A 43 13.40 5.80 16.40
CA ALA A 43 14.01 7.13 16.39
C ALA A 43 12.97 8.25 16.56
N HIS A 44 11.78 8.06 15.98
CA HIS A 44 10.71 9.07 16.01
C HIS A 44 9.59 8.79 17.02
N GLN A 45 9.81 7.88 17.97
CA GLN A 45 8.79 7.46 18.95
C GLN A 45 8.23 8.60 19.79
N ALA A 46 9.00 9.67 20.03
CA ALA A 46 8.51 10.84 20.75
C ALA A 46 7.31 11.53 20.06
N LEU A 47 7.15 11.36 18.75
CA LEU A 47 6.06 11.96 17.97
C LEU A 47 4.75 11.16 18.05
N TRP A 48 4.83 9.82 18.05
CA TRP A 48 3.65 8.95 17.90
C TRP A 48 3.31 8.08 19.12
N ARG A 49 4.30 7.80 19.99
CA ARG A 49 4.12 6.96 21.19
C ARG A 49 3.36 7.64 22.34
N PRO A 50 3.39 8.97 22.54
CA PRO A 50 2.61 9.60 23.61
C PRO A 50 1.13 9.23 23.53
N LYS A 51 0.51 8.95 24.68
CA LYS A 51 -0.88 8.50 24.72
C LYS A 51 -1.81 9.61 24.22
N PRO A 52 -2.66 9.34 23.21
CA PRO A 52 -3.62 10.33 22.72
C PRO A 52 -4.49 10.89 23.85
N PHE A 53 -4.81 12.19 23.76
CA PHE A 53 -5.72 12.91 24.66
C PHE A 53 -5.35 12.90 26.15
N THR A 54 -4.07 12.68 26.49
CA THR A 54 -3.58 12.77 27.87
C THR A 54 -2.87 14.09 28.18
N HIS A 55 -2.42 14.79 27.15
CA HIS A 55 -1.72 16.07 27.28
C HIS A 55 -2.44 17.14 26.44
N LEU A 56 -2.59 18.34 27.01
CA LEU A 56 -3.07 19.51 26.26
C LEU A 56 -2.01 20.04 25.29
N HIS A 57 -0.74 19.90 25.67
CA HIS A 57 0.44 20.22 24.89
C HIS A 57 1.33 18.99 24.82
N LEU A 58 1.62 18.50 23.62
CA LEU A 58 2.43 17.31 23.44
C LEU A 58 3.91 17.65 23.72
N PRO A 59 4.67 16.78 24.39
CA PRO A 59 6.08 17.06 24.74
C PRO A 59 6.98 17.39 23.55
N TRP A 60 6.67 16.90 22.36
CA TRP A 60 7.46 17.18 21.15
C TRP A 60 7.20 18.59 20.58
N GLU A 61 6.14 19.29 20.99
CA GLU A 61 5.80 20.62 20.47
C GLU A 61 6.91 21.63 20.74
N ASP A 62 7.60 21.51 21.87
CA ASP A 62 8.75 22.35 22.21
C ASP A 62 9.98 22.07 21.34
N THR A 63 10.07 20.85 20.79
CA THR A 63 11.15 20.46 19.86
C THR A 63 10.88 20.98 18.45
N TYR A 64 9.61 21.00 18.03
CA TYR A 64 9.19 21.43 16.69
C TYR A 64 8.04 22.47 16.76
N PRO A 65 8.32 23.70 17.25
CA PRO A 65 7.28 24.68 17.51
C PRO A 65 6.57 25.17 16.25
N GLN A 66 7.30 25.27 15.12
CA GLN A 66 6.72 25.67 13.84
C GLN A 66 5.71 24.63 13.33
N LEU A 67 6.06 23.35 13.42
CA LEU A 67 5.16 22.25 13.04
C LEU A 67 3.94 22.18 13.96
N SER A 68 4.14 22.30 15.28
CA SER A 68 3.04 22.34 16.25
C SER A 68 2.06 23.47 15.95
N HIS A 69 2.58 24.69 15.78
CA HIS A 69 1.76 25.85 15.45
C HIS A 69 0.98 25.62 14.16
N TRP A 70 1.63 25.11 13.12
CA TRP A 70 0.97 24.82 11.84
C TRP A 70 -0.14 23.78 11.98
N LEU A 71 0.09 22.67 12.69
CA LEU A 71 -0.91 21.62 12.93
C LEU A 71 -2.12 22.15 13.72
N ARG A 72 -1.87 22.96 14.75
CA ARG A 72 -2.93 23.56 15.59
C ARG A 72 -3.80 24.58 14.86
N HIS A 73 -3.31 25.16 13.76
CA HIS A 73 -4.07 26.09 12.92
C HIS A 73 -4.88 25.42 11.80
N ARG A 74 -4.75 24.09 11.63
CA ARG A 74 -5.56 23.38 10.64
C ARG A 74 -7.00 23.22 11.10
N THR A 75 -7.92 23.36 10.14
CA THR A 75 -9.33 23.05 10.36
C THR A 75 -9.59 21.54 10.24
N LEU A 76 -10.72 21.09 10.78
CA LEU A 76 -11.18 19.71 10.61
C LEU A 76 -11.26 19.32 9.13
N ALA A 77 -11.87 20.16 8.30
CA ALA A 77 -12.01 19.89 6.86
C ALA A 77 -10.65 19.73 6.16
N GLN A 78 -9.65 20.54 6.54
CA GLN A 78 -8.28 20.38 6.02
C GLN A 78 -7.65 19.07 6.49
N ALA A 79 -7.88 18.64 7.73
CA ALA A 79 -7.37 17.38 8.24
C ALA A 79 -8.01 16.17 7.53
N GLU A 80 -9.32 16.20 7.32
CA GLU A 80 -10.08 15.16 6.61
C GLU A 80 -9.62 15.02 5.15
N ALA A 81 -9.42 16.15 4.45
CA ALA A 81 -8.96 16.15 3.06
C ALA A 81 -7.58 15.48 2.87
N ALA A 82 -6.73 15.47 3.89
CA ALA A 82 -5.39 14.90 3.85
C ALA A 82 -5.27 13.56 4.59
N HIS A 83 -6.36 13.01 5.15
CA HIS A 83 -6.29 11.86 6.06
C HIS A 83 -5.63 10.62 5.43
N ASN A 84 -5.92 10.37 4.16
CA ASN A 84 -5.37 9.22 3.41
C ASN A 84 -4.04 9.52 2.73
N HIS A 85 -3.68 10.81 2.62
CA HIS A 85 -2.48 11.26 1.91
C HIS A 85 -1.71 12.31 2.72
N PRO A 86 -1.30 11.98 3.96
CA PRO A 86 -0.56 12.91 4.80
C PRO A 86 0.79 13.31 4.17
N GLU A 87 1.37 12.46 3.31
CA GLU A 87 2.63 12.71 2.60
C GLU A 87 2.59 13.91 1.64
N HIS A 88 1.42 14.32 1.20
CA HIS A 88 1.24 15.48 0.31
C HIS A 88 1.10 16.80 1.07
N LEU A 89 1.20 16.80 2.40
CA LEU A 89 1.11 18.01 3.19
C LEU A 89 2.37 18.86 3.06
N ASP A 90 2.18 20.12 2.66
CA ASP A 90 3.21 21.16 2.74
C ASP A 90 3.34 21.68 4.18
N ALA A 91 3.85 20.80 5.04
CA ALA A 91 4.00 21.05 6.46
C ALA A 91 5.45 21.45 6.80
N PRO A 92 5.66 22.27 7.84
CA PRO A 92 7.01 22.65 8.26
C PRO A 92 7.88 21.46 8.65
N PHE A 93 9.20 21.68 8.65
CA PHE A 93 10.18 20.73 9.19
C PHE A 93 9.77 20.25 10.60
N PRO A 94 9.91 18.96 10.92
CA PRO A 94 10.52 17.88 10.11
C PRO A 94 9.53 17.10 9.23
N PHE A 95 8.27 17.52 9.12
CA PHE A 95 7.19 16.65 8.64
C PHE A 95 7.41 16.13 7.21
N THR A 96 7.73 16.99 6.24
CA THR A 96 7.91 16.58 4.84
C THR A 96 9.01 15.52 4.68
N GLN A 97 10.12 15.64 5.41
CA GLN A 97 11.19 14.66 5.39
C GLN A 97 10.74 13.32 5.99
N LEU A 98 10.08 13.37 7.16
CA LEU A 98 9.57 12.17 7.83
C LEU A 98 8.52 11.45 6.98
N ALA A 99 7.67 12.20 6.30
CA ALA A 99 6.65 11.61 5.44
C ALA A 99 7.28 10.94 4.21
N ALA A 100 8.26 11.57 3.57
CA ALA A 100 8.98 10.97 2.44
C ALA A 100 9.72 9.68 2.85
N GLU A 101 10.39 9.70 4.01
CA GLU A 101 11.07 8.52 4.54
C GLU A 101 10.08 7.41 4.93
N ALA A 102 8.96 7.76 5.58
CA ALA A 102 7.91 6.81 5.91
C ALA A 102 7.30 6.17 4.65
N VAL A 103 7.08 6.94 3.58
CA VAL A 103 6.60 6.40 2.29
C VAL A 103 7.62 5.44 1.69
N ALA A 104 8.90 5.82 1.65
CA ALA A 104 9.95 4.96 1.12
C ALA A 104 10.11 3.65 1.91
N LEU A 105 10.03 3.71 3.25
CA LEU A 105 10.10 2.55 4.13
C LEU A 105 8.81 1.73 4.15
N SER A 106 7.67 2.29 3.78
CA SER A 106 6.40 1.56 3.68
C SER A 106 6.18 0.98 2.29
N HIS A 107 7.03 1.32 1.32
CA HIS A 107 6.96 0.78 -0.02
C HIS A 107 7.36 -0.70 0.00
N VAL A 108 6.38 -1.57 -0.23
CA VAL A 108 6.57 -3.02 -0.36
C VAL A 108 6.00 -3.42 -1.71
N ALA A 109 6.82 -4.07 -2.53
CA ALA A 109 6.41 -4.54 -3.84
C ALA A 109 5.26 -5.57 -3.71
N GLU A 110 4.35 -5.56 -4.68
CA GLU A 110 3.25 -6.51 -4.74
C GLU A 110 3.78 -7.96 -4.87
N LEU A 111 3.10 -8.90 -4.23
CA LEU A 111 3.44 -10.31 -4.36
C LEU A 111 3.11 -10.78 -5.80
N PRO A 112 3.82 -11.80 -6.32
CA PRO A 112 3.44 -12.40 -7.59
C PRO A 112 2.00 -12.94 -7.53
N ALA A 113 1.18 -12.55 -8.49
CA ALA A 113 -0.16 -13.10 -8.67
C ALA A 113 -0.13 -14.28 -9.65
N PHE A 114 -0.88 -15.31 -9.31
CA PHE A 114 -1.09 -16.53 -10.08
C PHE A 114 -2.55 -16.58 -10.58
N PRO A 115 -2.78 -17.02 -11.83
CA PRO A 115 -4.13 -17.09 -12.37
C PRO A 115 -4.97 -18.11 -11.58
N LEU A 116 -6.12 -17.64 -11.06
CA LEU A 116 -7.10 -18.51 -10.42
C LEU A 116 -8.07 -19.08 -11.43
N THR A 117 -8.48 -20.32 -11.22
CA THR A 117 -9.64 -20.87 -11.93
C THR A 117 -10.91 -20.24 -11.34
N PRO A 118 -11.84 -19.73 -12.18
CA PRO A 118 -13.10 -19.18 -11.69
C PRO A 118 -13.84 -20.21 -10.84
N VAL A 119 -14.21 -19.82 -9.63
CA VAL A 119 -14.95 -20.69 -8.71
C VAL A 119 -16.42 -20.74 -9.13
N ASP A 120 -17.04 -21.92 -9.02
CA ASP A 120 -18.43 -22.15 -9.39
C ASP A 120 -19.38 -21.17 -8.68
N ALA A 121 -20.32 -20.58 -9.44
CA ALA A 121 -21.25 -19.56 -8.93
C ALA A 121 -22.11 -20.05 -7.75
N ARG A 122 -22.22 -21.37 -7.54
CA ARG A 122 -22.92 -21.99 -6.41
C ARG A 122 -22.19 -21.80 -5.07
N MET A 123 -20.88 -21.59 -5.07
CA MET A 123 -20.10 -21.28 -3.85
C MET A 123 -20.20 -19.80 -3.43
N ASN A 124 -20.83 -18.96 -4.25
CA ASN A 124 -20.95 -17.51 -4.05
C ASN A 124 -22.34 -17.08 -3.54
N VAL A 125 -23.26 -18.02 -3.28
CA VAL A 125 -24.67 -17.69 -3.01
C VAL A 125 -24.85 -16.94 -1.68
N ASP A 126 -23.95 -17.12 -0.71
CA ASP A 126 -24.04 -16.54 0.63
C ASP A 126 -22.88 -15.58 0.99
N VAL A 127 -21.99 -15.26 0.04
CA VAL A 127 -20.83 -14.39 0.29
C VAL A 127 -21.05 -13.02 -0.38
N PRO A 128 -21.17 -11.93 0.40
CA PRO A 128 -21.22 -10.58 -0.18
C PRO A 128 -20.02 -10.32 -1.09
N GLY A 129 -20.25 -9.72 -2.26
CA GLY A 129 -19.22 -9.60 -3.31
C GLY A 129 -17.87 -9.00 -2.85
N ARG A 130 -17.88 -8.10 -1.86
CA ARG A 130 -16.64 -7.55 -1.30
C ARG A 130 -15.80 -8.58 -0.54
N LYS A 131 -16.43 -9.52 0.18
CA LYS A 131 -15.73 -10.65 0.81
C LYS A 131 -15.20 -11.61 -0.24
N TRP A 132 -15.97 -11.83 -1.31
CA TRP A 132 -15.53 -12.69 -2.42
C TRP A 132 -14.28 -12.13 -3.11
N GLN A 133 -14.25 -10.83 -3.39
CA GLN A 133 -13.06 -10.14 -3.94
C GLN A 133 -11.84 -10.28 -3.03
N GLN A 134 -12.01 -10.26 -1.71
CA GLN A 134 -10.91 -10.49 -0.77
C GLN A 134 -10.37 -11.93 -0.83
N ILE A 135 -11.27 -12.92 -0.98
CA ILE A 135 -10.89 -14.33 -1.12
C ILE A 135 -10.12 -14.53 -2.43
N GLU A 136 -10.61 -13.99 -3.54
CA GLU A 136 -9.94 -14.08 -4.85
C GLU A 136 -8.58 -13.37 -4.82
N ALA A 137 -8.50 -12.15 -4.27
CA ALA A 137 -7.24 -11.42 -4.15
C ALA A 137 -6.22 -12.17 -3.30
N PHE A 138 -6.65 -12.77 -2.18
CA PHE A 138 -5.77 -13.59 -1.35
C PHE A 138 -5.32 -14.86 -2.07
N ALA A 139 -6.25 -15.63 -2.64
CA ALA A 139 -5.96 -16.89 -3.30
C ALA A 139 -5.04 -16.71 -4.51
N ALA A 140 -5.13 -15.59 -5.23
CA ALA A 140 -4.29 -15.30 -6.38
C ALA A 140 -2.80 -15.22 -6.01
N HIS A 141 -2.46 -14.90 -4.76
CA HIS A 141 -1.07 -14.79 -4.33
C HIS A 141 -0.54 -16.06 -3.65
N LEU A 142 -1.35 -17.12 -3.58
CA LEU A 142 -0.93 -18.39 -2.99
C LEU A 142 -0.24 -19.27 -4.03
N ASP A 143 1.05 -19.51 -3.82
CA ASP A 143 1.78 -20.51 -4.58
C ASP A 143 1.45 -21.92 -4.08
N MET A 144 0.47 -22.56 -4.71
CA MET A 144 0.02 -23.92 -4.37
C MET A 144 0.86 -25.02 -5.05
N ARG A 145 2.05 -24.71 -5.58
CA ARG A 145 2.93 -25.69 -6.27
C ARG A 145 3.46 -26.77 -5.33
N ASP A 146 3.66 -26.46 -4.05
CA ASP A 146 4.09 -27.41 -3.02
C ASP A 146 2.93 -27.75 -2.07
N SER A 147 2.80 -29.04 -1.71
CA SER A 147 1.85 -29.47 -0.70
C SER A 147 2.23 -28.85 0.65
N THR A 148 1.42 -27.91 1.14
CA THR A 148 1.66 -27.22 2.42
C THR A 148 1.73 -28.23 3.56
N THR A 149 2.93 -28.36 4.15
CA THR A 149 3.18 -29.32 5.24
C THR A 149 2.89 -28.71 6.61
N HIS A 150 2.85 -27.37 6.69
CA HIS A 150 2.61 -26.62 7.91
C HIS A 150 1.61 -25.50 7.65
N TRP A 151 0.58 -25.44 8.51
CA TRP A 151 -0.36 -24.34 8.58
C TRP A 151 0.02 -23.49 9.79
N LEU A 152 0.19 -22.19 9.59
CA LEU A 152 0.32 -21.25 10.69
C LEU A 152 -1.10 -20.88 11.13
N ASP A 153 -1.54 -21.38 12.29
CA ASP A 153 -2.78 -20.94 12.93
C ASP A 153 -2.44 -19.70 13.77
N TRP A 154 -3.14 -18.59 13.55
CA TRP A 154 -2.95 -17.31 14.24
C TRP A 154 -4.28 -16.77 14.78
#